data_AF-A0A349N6W3-F1
#
_entry.id   AF-A0A349N6W3-F1
#
_cell.length_a   1.000
_cell.length_b   1.000
_cell.length_c   1.000
_cell.angle_alpha   90.00
_cell.angle_beta   90.00
_cell.angle_gamma   90.00
#
_symmetry.space_group_name_H-M   'P 1'
#
loop_
_entity.id
_entity.type
_entity.pdbx_description
1 polymer ?
#
loop_
_entity_poly.entity_id
_entity_poly.type
_entity_poly.pdbx_seq_one_letter_code
_entity_poly.pdbx_strand_id
1 'polypeptide(L)' 'MIRAITVFTLGLLLNGCLVTVESDSDSVQQVWSESDVSRLKLGLSDGDWVRSSFGDPVTKLNYADGTEIWKYRNISEKDT' A
#
# COMPACT_ATOMS: atom_id res chain seq x y z
N MET A 1 -1.92 4.32 52.90
CA MET A 1 -0.97 4.67 51.82
C MET A 1 -0.90 3.61 50.72
N ILE A 2 -0.85 2.31 51.04
CA ILE A 2 -0.81 1.20 50.05
C ILE A 2 -1.96 1.26 49.03
N ARG A 3 -3.19 1.57 49.46
CA ARG A 3 -4.36 1.68 48.56
C ARG A 3 -4.21 2.73 47.47
N ALA A 4 -3.54 3.85 47.75
CA ALA A 4 -3.31 4.90 46.75
C ALA A 4 -2.30 4.43 45.68
N ILE A 5 -1.29 3.66 46.10
CA ILE A 5 -0.28 3.10 45.20
C ILE A 5 -0.92 2.09 44.24
N THR A 6 -1.83 1.24 44.73
CA THR A 6 -2.51 0.22 43.90
C THR A 6 -3.40 0.83 42.82
N VAL A 7 -4.11 1.92 43.15
CA VAL A 7 -4.95 2.64 42.18
C VAL A 7 -4.10 3.32 41.12
N PHE A 8 -2.94 3.87 41.51
CA PHE A 8 -2.03 4.54 40.59
C PHE A 8 -1.39 3.56 39.59
N THR A 9 -0.98 2.38 40.06
CA THR A 9 -0.44 1.33 39.17
C THR A 9 -1.48 0.78 38.20
N LEU A 10 -2.75 0.66 38.63
CA LEU A 10 -3.83 0.21 37.75
C LEU A 10 -4.15 1.25 36.65
N GLY A 11 -4.06 2.54 36.99
CA GLY A 11 -4.22 3.63 36.03
C GLY A 11 -3.16 3.61 34.92
N LEU A 12 -1.89 3.34 35.26
CA LEU A 12 -0.81 3.28 34.27
C LEU A 12 -0.97 2.13 33.27
N LEU A 13 -1.48 0.98 33.71
CA LEU A 13 -1.70 -0.20 32.84
C LEU A 13 -2.85 0.02 31.84
N LEU A 14 -3.83 0.85 32.18
CA LEU A 14 -4.99 1.15 31.33
C LEU A 14 -4.73 2.28 30.31
N ASN A 15 -3.58 2.96 30.39
CA ASN A 15 -3.13 3.96 29.40
C ASN A 15 -2.22 3.35 28.32
N GLY A 16 -2.23 2.02 28.16
CA GLY A 16 -1.61 1.38 27.01
C GLY A 16 -2.32 1.88 25.76
N CYS A 17 -1.66 2.76 25.00
CA CYS A 17 -2.18 3.24 23.73
C CYS A 17 -2.26 2.03 22.80
N LEU A 18 -3.49 1.54 22.55
CA LEU A 18 -3.73 0.45 21.63
C LEU A 18 -3.32 0.94 20.23
N VAL A 19 -2.10 0.61 19.81
CA VAL A 19 -1.64 0.89 18.46
C VAL A 19 -2.26 -0.19 17.57
N THR A 20 -3.44 0.10 17.04
CA THR A 20 -4.02 -0.71 15.98
C THR A 20 -3.32 -0.35 14.68
N VAL A 21 -2.51 -1.29 14.17
CA VAL A 21 -2.01 -1.19 12.80
C VAL A 21 -3.15 -1.61 11.89
N GLU A 22 -3.90 -0.63 11.39
CA GLU A 22 -4.87 -0.86 10.32
C GLU A 22 -4.05 -1.11 9.05
N SER A 23 -3.96 -2.37 8.66
CA SER A 23 -3.38 -2.74 7.37
C SER A 23 -4.43 -2.40 6.33
N ASP A 24 -4.34 -1.19 5.79
CA ASP A 24 -5.11 -0.75 4.63
C ASP A 24 -4.61 -1.55 3.41
N SER A 25 -5.03 -2.81 3.33
CA SER A 25 -4.86 -3.60 2.12
C SER A 25 -6.03 -3.24 1.23
N ASP A 26 -5.92 -2.10 0.54
CA ASP A 26 -6.77 -1.84 -0.62
C ASP A 26 -6.77 -3.11 -1.46
N SER A 27 -7.95 -3.72 -1.62
CA SER A 27 -8.11 -4.94 -2.40
C SER A 27 -7.88 -4.55 -3.86
N VAL A 28 -6.63 -4.60 -4.31
CA VAL A 28 -6.26 -4.26 -5.68
C VAL A 28 -6.82 -5.33 -6.61
N GLN A 29 -8.03 -5.12 -7.12
CA GLN A 29 -8.75 -6.05 -8.03
C GLN A 29 -8.28 -5.94 -9.50
N GLN A 30 -7.00 -5.70 -9.75
CA GLN A 30 -6.49 -5.61 -11.10
C GLN A 30 -5.80 -6.90 -11.54
N VAL A 31 -6.34 -7.46 -12.61
CA VAL A 31 -5.85 -8.65 -13.28
C VAL A 31 -5.43 -8.23 -14.68
N TRP A 32 -4.15 -8.43 -15.00
CA TRP A 32 -3.63 -8.28 -16.36
C TRP A 32 -2.77 -9.48 -16.72
N SER A 33 -2.67 -9.79 -18.00
CA SER A 33 -1.89 -10.94 -18.47
C SER A 33 -0.41 -10.59 -18.63
N GLU A 34 0.46 -11.59 -18.70
CA GLU A 34 1.86 -11.38 -19.11
C GLU A 34 1.97 -10.76 -20.51
N SER A 35 0.98 -11.03 -21.38
CA SER A 35 0.94 -10.44 -22.71
C SER A 35 0.72 -8.92 -22.67
N ASP A 36 -0.02 -8.42 -21.69
CA ASP A 36 -0.22 -6.97 -21.51
C ASP A 36 1.06 -6.28 -21.05
N VAL A 37 1.81 -6.92 -20.16
CA VAL A 37 3.13 -6.45 -19.72
C VAL A 37 4.12 -6.45 -20.89
N SER A 38 4.08 -7.47 -21.75
CA SER A 38 4.99 -7.58 -22.91
C SER A 38 4.82 -6.46 -23.95
N ARG A 39 3.67 -5.77 -23.94
CA ARG A 39 3.40 -4.64 -24.82
C ARG A 39 4.10 -3.35 -24.37
N LEU A 40 4.57 -3.30 -23.13
CA LEU A 40 5.23 -2.14 -22.55
C LEU A 40 6.62 -1.95 -23.19
N LYS A 41 6.86 -0.76 -23.76
CA LYS A 41 8.10 -0.44 -24.47
C LYS A 41 8.72 0.84 -23.93
N LEU A 42 9.98 0.76 -23.52
CA LEU A 42 10.75 1.91 -23.06
C LEU A 42 10.81 2.98 -24.15
N GLY A 43 10.46 4.22 -23.79
CA GLY A 43 10.46 5.38 -24.71
C GLY A 43 9.28 5.46 -25.67
N LEU A 44 8.37 4.47 -25.69
CA LEU A 44 7.14 4.48 -26.49
C LEU A 44 5.88 4.43 -25.62
N SER A 45 5.92 3.68 -24.53
CA SER A 45 4.86 3.66 -23.52
C SER A 45 5.03 4.87 -22.60
N ASP A 46 4.06 5.78 -22.64
CA ASP A 46 3.99 6.90 -21.71
C ASP A 46 3.12 6.56 -20.48
N GLY A 47 3.08 7.50 -19.53
CA GLY A 47 2.36 7.34 -18.29
C GLY A 47 0.84 7.21 -18.45
N ASP A 48 0.25 7.84 -19.46
CA ASP A 48 -1.19 7.78 -19.69
C ASP A 48 -1.57 6.44 -20.31
N TRP A 49 -0.73 5.89 -21.19
CA TRP A 49 -0.89 4.55 -21.72
C TRP A 49 -0.79 3.48 -20.62
N VAL A 50 0.18 3.61 -19.71
CA VAL A 50 0.33 2.68 -18.57
C VAL A 50 -0.91 2.75 -17.68
N ARG A 51 -1.41 3.95 -17.35
CA ARG A 51 -2.64 4.10 -16.56
C ARG A 51 -3.88 3.57 -17.28
N SER A 52 -3.98 3.74 -18.59
CA SER A 52 -5.10 3.17 -19.36
C SER A 52 -5.04 1.65 -19.45
N SER A 53 -3.85 1.04 -19.39
CA SER A 53 -3.67 -0.40 -19.58
C SER A 53 -3.71 -1.18 -18.27
N PHE A 54 -3.14 -0.61 -17.21
CA PHE A 54 -2.99 -1.25 -15.90
C PHE A 54 -3.77 -0.52 -14.80
N GLY A 55 -4.49 0.56 -15.13
CA GLY A 55 -5.23 1.42 -14.20
C GLY A 55 -4.35 2.25 -13.27
N ASP A 56 -4.83 2.57 -12.07
CA ASP A 56 -4.10 3.44 -11.16
C ASP A 56 -3.01 2.70 -10.36
N PRO A 57 -1.84 3.32 -10.14
CA PRO A 57 -0.78 2.71 -9.37
C PRO A 57 -1.16 2.63 -7.88
N VAL A 58 -0.81 1.50 -7.25
CA VAL A 58 -0.96 1.28 -5.80
C VAL A 58 -0.12 2.26 -5.01
N THR A 59 1.04 2.66 -5.54
CA THR A 59 1.89 3.67 -4.91
C THR A 59 2.60 4.49 -5.96
N LYS A 60 2.57 5.81 -5.78
CA LYS A 60 3.35 6.77 -6.55
C LYS A 60 4.42 7.38 -5.65
N LEU A 61 5.70 7.14 -5.96
CA LEU A 61 6.84 7.75 -5.29
C LEU A 61 7.39 8.86 -6.17
N ASN A 62 7.54 10.06 -5.60
CA ASN A 62 8.12 11.21 -6.29
C ASN A 62 9.45 11.55 -5.63
N TYR A 63 10.50 11.69 -6.43
CA TYR A 63 11.84 12.04 -5.96
C TYR A 63 12.16 13.51 -6.25
N ALA A 64 13.14 14.06 -5.54
CA ALA A 64 13.51 15.47 -5.62
C ALA A 64 14.11 15.88 -6.97
N ASP A 65 14.60 14.92 -7.75
CA ASP A 65 15.10 15.09 -9.12
C ASP A 65 13.97 15.12 -10.17
N GLY A 66 12.71 14.99 -9.74
CA GLY A 66 11.54 14.92 -10.62
C GLY A 66 11.27 13.51 -11.15
N THR A 67 12.04 12.51 -10.75
CA THR A 67 11.78 11.10 -11.10
C THR A 67 10.53 10.61 -10.37
N GLU A 68 9.63 9.95 -11.09
CA GLU A 68 8.46 9.29 -10.53
C GLU A 68 8.59 7.77 -10.67
N ILE A 69 8.33 7.03 -9.59
CA ILE A 69 8.26 5.56 -9.60
C ILE A 69 6.84 5.14 -9.25
N TRP A 70 6.23 4.36 -10.13
CA TRP A 70 4.85 3.89 -10.00
C TRP A 70 4.85 2.39 -9.73
N LYS A 71 4.22 1.97 -8.63
CA LYS A 71 4.13 0.57 -8.24
C LYS A 71 2.74 0.04 -8.55
N TYR A 72 2.70 -1.04 -9.31
CA TYR A 72 1.50 -1.75 -9.72
C TYR A 72 1.48 -3.13 -9.07
N ARG A 73 0.29 -3.63 -8.71
CA ARG A 73 0.10 -4.98 -8.17
C ARG A 73 -0.86 -5.74 -9.08
N ASN A 74 -0.38 -6.88 -9.58
CA ASN A 74 -1.20 -7.82 -10.34
C ASN A 74 -1.73 -8.92 -9.41
N ILE A 75 -3.00 -9.27 -9.53
CA ILE A 75 -3.52 -10.54 -9.00
C ILE A 75 -3.58 -11.53 -10.17
N SER A 76 -2.83 -12.62 -10.05
CA SER A 76 -2.81 -13.69 -11.04
C SER A 76 -4.13 -14.44 -11.02
N GLU A 77 -4.72 -14.67 -12.20
CA GLU A 77 -5.97 -15.43 -12.35
C GLU A 77 -5.86 -16.86 -11.77
N LYS A 78 -4.63 -17.40 -11.65
CA LYS A 78 -4.35 -18.71 -11.03
C LYS A 78 -4.60 -18.77 -9.52
N ASP A 79 -4.73 -17.64 -8.83
CA ASP A 79 -4.91 -17.59 -7.36
C ASP A 79 -6.40 -17.52 -6.94
N THR A 80 -7.34 -17.72 -7.87
CA THR A 80 -8.80 -17.79 -7.63
C THR A 80 -9.35 -19.18 -7.94
#